data_AF-A0A0D2H4D3-F1
#
_entry.id   AF-A0A0D2H4D3-F1
#
_cell.length_a   1.000
_cell.length_b   1.000
_cell.length_c   1.000
_cell.angle_alpha   90.00
_cell.angle_beta   90.00
_cell.angle_gamma   90.00
#
_symmetry.space_group_name_H-M   'P 1'
#
loop_
_entity.id
_entity.type
_entity.pdbx_description
1 polymer ?
#
loop_
_entity_poly.entity_id
_entity_poly.type
_entity_poly.pdbx_seq_one_letter_code
_entity_poly.pdbx_strand_id
1 'polypeptide(L)'
;MGISQSPWRGHPGSENRLSQQHVVPMGFTPEARHTSPPNTDASKPAIALRAIPSVKQGAPPDVKERTATHMDISGGDLWVGRGSVAFPVQSEWNPYPKMPVVKVGNAFYWDSADANLVLNDVSKL
;
A
#
# COMPACT_ATOMS: atom_id res chain seq x y z
N MET A 1 -12.21 10.06 37.82
CA MET A 1 -10.97 10.22 37.03
C MET A 1 -11.36 10.30 35.57
N GLY A 2 -11.49 11.52 35.03
CA GLY A 2 -11.83 11.75 33.63
C GLY A 2 -10.59 12.26 32.91
N ILE A 3 -10.11 11.51 31.92
CA ILE A 3 -9.02 11.96 31.05
C ILE A 3 -9.67 12.73 29.89
N SER A 4 -9.50 14.05 29.95
CA SER A 4 -9.87 15.02 28.92
C SER A 4 -9.13 14.71 27.62
N GLN A 5 -9.87 14.58 26.52
CA GLN A 5 -9.30 14.53 25.17
C GLN A 5 -8.74 15.92 24.82
N SER A 6 -7.47 15.97 24.40
CA SER A 6 -6.83 17.17 23.86
C SER A 6 -7.16 17.29 22.36
N PRO A 7 -7.72 18.40 21.87
CA PRO A 7 -7.89 18.62 20.45
C PRO A 7 -6.59 19.22 19.90
N TRP A 8 -5.90 18.46 19.05
CA TRP A 8 -4.81 18.97 18.22
C TRP A 8 -5.29 20.20 17.43
N ARG A 9 -4.89 21.40 17.86
CA ARG A 9 -5.05 22.63 17.08
C ARG A 9 -3.98 22.64 16.00
N GLY A 10 -4.40 22.41 14.75
CA GLY A 10 -3.54 22.58 13.58
C GLY A 10 -3.16 24.05 13.38
N HIS A 11 -1.92 24.28 12.94
CA HIS A 11 -1.40 25.58 12.55
C HIS A 11 -2.21 26.21 11.39
N PRO A 12 -2.45 27.53 11.42
CA PRO A 12 -2.98 28.25 10.27
C PRO A 12 -1.84 28.37 9.24
N GLY A 13 -2.01 27.69 8.11
CA GLY A 13 -0.95 27.50 7.10
C GLY A 13 -0.99 26.14 6.38
N SER A 14 -1.95 25.27 6.70
CA SER A 14 -2.15 23.96 6.05
C SER A 14 -3.22 23.98 4.95
N GLU A 15 -3.25 25.04 4.14
CA GLU A 15 -4.20 25.28 3.03
C GLU A 15 -4.05 24.33 1.83
N ASN A 16 -3.35 23.20 1.98
CA ASN A 16 -3.31 22.15 0.96
C ASN A 16 -3.30 20.74 1.58
N ARG A 17 -4.14 20.51 2.59
CA ARG A 17 -4.64 19.14 2.81
C ARG A 17 -5.48 18.80 1.60
N LEU A 18 -4.92 18.01 0.69
CA LEU A 18 -5.64 17.25 -0.34
C LEU A 18 -7.05 16.99 0.16
N SER A 19 -7.99 17.69 -0.45
CA SER A 19 -9.38 17.79 -0.06
C SER A 19 -9.93 16.42 0.30
N GLN A 20 -10.34 16.31 1.56
CA GLN A 20 -11.34 15.41 2.11
C GLN A 20 -11.79 14.22 1.24
N GLN A 21 -11.64 13.00 1.79
CA GLN A 21 -12.42 11.80 1.46
C GLN A 21 -11.95 10.91 0.30
N HIS A 22 -10.75 10.32 0.40
CA HIS A 22 -10.44 9.06 -0.27
C HIS A 22 -9.74 8.09 0.69
N VAL A 23 -10.34 7.88 1.86
CA VAL A 23 -9.89 6.81 2.77
C VAL A 23 -10.56 5.53 2.31
N VAL A 24 -9.76 4.54 1.93
CA VAL A 24 -10.22 3.16 1.76
C VAL A 24 -10.33 2.57 3.18
N PRO A 25 -11.54 2.41 3.75
CA PRO A 25 -11.68 1.75 5.04
C PRO A 25 -11.15 0.32 4.95
N MET A 26 -10.23 0.01 5.86
CA MET A 26 -9.68 -1.32 6.06
C MET A 26 -9.90 -1.72 7.52
N GLY A 27 -10.24 -2.98 7.74
CA GLY A 27 -10.37 -3.57 9.07
C GLY A 27 -9.58 -4.86 9.16
N PHE A 28 -9.12 -5.19 10.36
CA PHE A 28 -8.39 -6.41 10.65
C PHE A 28 -8.76 -6.93 12.04
N THR A 29 -9.07 -8.22 12.14
CA THR A 29 -9.28 -8.95 13.39
C THR A 29 -8.22 -10.05 13.48
N PRO A 30 -7.22 -9.94 14.37
CA PRO A 30 -6.21 -10.98 14.54
C PRO A 30 -6.83 -12.26 15.10
N GLU A 31 -6.39 -13.41 14.59
CA GLU A 31 -6.86 -14.74 15.01
C GLU A 31 -5.72 -15.63 15.52
N ALA A 32 -4.55 -15.54 14.88
CA ALA A 32 -3.38 -16.29 15.30
C ALA A 32 -2.09 -15.50 15.04
N ARG A 33 -1.09 -15.72 15.89
CA ARG A 33 0.29 -15.29 15.65
C ARG A 33 1.04 -16.39 14.92
N HIS A 34 1.75 -16.02 13.88
CA HIS A 34 2.65 -16.88 13.12
C HIS A 34 4.09 -16.51 13.48
N THR A 35 4.89 -17.51 13.84
CA THR A 35 6.33 -17.36 14.13
C THR A 35 7.21 -17.39 12.88
N SER A 36 6.62 -17.79 11.75
CA SER A 36 7.24 -17.72 10.43
C SER A 36 6.24 -17.16 9.43
N PRO A 37 6.67 -16.34 8.45
CA PRO A 37 5.78 -15.82 7.43
C PRO A 37 5.15 -17.02 6.68
N PRO A 38 3.82 -17.22 6.70
CA PRO A 38 3.17 -18.37 6.08
C PRO A 38 3.32 -18.26 4.58
N ASN A 39 4.34 -18.91 3.99
CA ASN A 39 4.71 -18.82 2.57
C ASN A 39 4.33 -17.46 2.00
N THR A 40 4.74 -16.37 2.67
CA THR A 40 4.31 -15.06 2.25
C THR A 40 4.96 -14.86 0.90
N ASP A 41 4.14 -14.61 -0.10
CA ASP A 41 4.56 -14.20 -1.45
C ASP A 41 5.43 -12.93 -1.46
N ALA A 42 5.90 -12.45 -0.30
CA ALA A 42 6.89 -11.38 -0.14
C ALA A 42 8.16 -11.64 -0.96
N SER A 43 8.57 -12.91 -1.13
CA SER A 43 9.70 -13.26 -2.00
C SER A 43 9.33 -13.36 -3.49
N LYS A 44 8.03 -13.34 -3.84
CA LYS A 44 7.63 -13.29 -5.25
C LYS A 44 7.93 -11.89 -5.79
N PRO A 45 8.62 -11.79 -6.94
CA PRO A 45 8.90 -10.52 -7.55
C PRO A 45 7.59 -9.83 -7.96
N ALA A 46 7.36 -8.64 -7.42
CA ALA A 46 6.42 -7.68 -7.96
C ALA A 46 6.99 -7.10 -9.26
N ILE A 47 6.17 -7.10 -10.31
CA ILE A 47 6.50 -6.46 -11.58
C ILE A 47 5.88 -5.06 -11.57
N ALA A 48 6.73 -4.05 -11.68
CA ALA A 48 6.31 -2.66 -11.82
C ALA A 48 6.73 -2.10 -13.19
N LEU A 49 6.00 -1.09 -13.65
CA LEU A 49 6.36 -0.28 -14.81
C LEU A 49 7.02 1.01 -14.32
N ARG A 50 8.28 1.23 -14.68
CA ARG A 50 8.94 2.52 -14.47
C ARG A 50 8.82 3.33 -15.75
N ALA A 51 8.14 4.47 -15.66
CA ALA A 51 7.98 5.41 -16.76
C ALA A 51 8.42 6.81 -16.31
N ILE A 52 9.45 7.37 -16.94
CA ILE A 52 9.88 8.75 -16.74
C ILE A 52 9.48 9.54 -17.99
N PRO A 53 8.60 10.54 -17.87
CA PRO A 53 8.11 11.29 -19.03
C PRO A 53 9.24 12.09 -19.68
N SER A 54 9.13 12.32 -20.99
CA SER A 54 10.04 13.21 -21.68
C SER A 54 9.71 14.67 -21.41
N VAL A 55 10.73 15.52 -21.40
CA VAL A 55 10.56 16.98 -21.33
C VAL A 55 10.02 17.57 -22.64
N LYS A 56 10.09 16.82 -23.75
CA LYS A 56 9.58 17.25 -25.06
C LYS A 56 8.10 16.87 -25.19
N GLN A 57 7.26 17.86 -25.43
CA GLN A 57 5.83 17.64 -25.63
C GLN A 57 5.57 16.65 -26.78
N GLY A 58 4.75 15.63 -26.52
CA GLY A 58 4.39 14.60 -27.51
C GLY A 58 5.47 13.54 -27.78
N ALA A 59 6.66 13.65 -27.17
CA ALA A 59 7.68 12.62 -27.28
C ALA A 59 7.33 11.39 -26.40
N PRO A 60 7.80 10.18 -26.76
CA PRO A 60 7.67 9.02 -25.89
C PRO A 60 8.44 9.24 -24.57
N PRO A 61 8.13 8.48 -23.49
CA PRO A 61 8.86 8.57 -22.23
C PRO A 61 10.37 8.34 -22.41
N ASP A 62 11.20 9.16 -21.73
CA ASP A 62 12.67 9.02 -21.75
C ASP A 62 13.12 7.71 -21.07
N VAL A 63 12.33 7.22 -20.11
CA VAL A 63 12.48 5.89 -19.54
C VAL A 63 11.14 5.17 -19.62
N LYS A 64 11.17 3.94 -20.11
CA LYS A 64 10.04 3.01 -20.10
C LYS A 64 10.56 1.59 -19.98
N GLU A 65 10.40 0.99 -18.82
CA GLU A 65 10.98 -0.33 -18.52
C GLU A 65 10.13 -1.08 -17.50
N ARG A 66 10.22 -2.41 -17.53
CA ARG A 66 9.70 -3.27 -16.47
C ARG A 66 10.79 -3.48 -15.43
N THR A 67 10.45 -3.25 -14.18
CA THR A 67 11.33 -3.50 -13.04
C THR A 67 10.73 -4.64 -12.21
N ALA A 68 11.55 -5.64 -11.91
CA ALA A 68 11.18 -6.69 -10.98
C ALA A 68 11.78 -6.36 -9.61
N THR A 69 10.93 -6.25 -8.59
CA THR A 69 11.35 -5.96 -7.21
C THR A 69 10.68 -6.93 -6.25
N HIS A 70 11.32 -7.28 -5.16
CA HIS A 70 10.68 -7.98 -4.05
C HIS A 70 11.00 -7.29 -2.73
N MET A 71 10.26 -7.64 -1.68
CA MET A 71 10.53 -7.17 -0.32
C MET A 71 11.06 -8.34 0.49
N ASP A 72 12.32 -8.24 0.91
CA ASP A 72 12.89 -9.12 1.92
C ASP A 72 12.44 -8.61 3.29
N ILE A 73 11.44 -9.28 3.84
CA ILE A 73 10.87 -8.95 5.15
C ILE A 73 11.46 -9.92 6.17
N SER A 74 12.00 -9.38 7.26
CA SER A 74 12.61 -10.15 8.34
C SER A 74 12.22 -9.60 9.71
N GLY A 75 12.32 -10.46 10.72
CA GLY A 75 11.92 -10.12 12.08
C GLY A 75 10.42 -9.89 12.25
N GLY A 76 10.07 -9.27 13.37
CA GLY A 76 8.70 -8.88 13.70
C GLY A 76 7.74 -10.02 14.01
N ASP A 77 6.53 -9.62 14.40
CA ASP A 77 5.42 -10.51 14.73
C ASP A 77 4.35 -10.47 13.66
N LEU A 78 4.15 -11.61 13.02
CA LEU A 78 3.11 -11.74 12.02
C LEU A 78 1.82 -12.25 12.65
N TRP A 79 0.76 -11.51 12.44
CA TRP A 79 -0.61 -11.88 12.81
C TRP A 79 -1.41 -12.19 11.55
N VAL A 80 -2.11 -13.32 11.57
CA VAL A 80 -3.09 -13.69 10.55
C VAL A 80 -4.48 -13.60 11.14
N GLY A 81 -5.46 -13.33 10.28
CA GLY A 81 -6.85 -13.31 10.71
C GLY A 81 -7.80 -12.86 9.61
N ARG A 82 -8.90 -12.24 10.02
CA ARG A 82 -9.93 -11.75 9.10
C ARG A 82 -9.71 -10.29 8.76
N GLY A 83 -9.70 -9.99 7.48
CA GLY A 83 -9.63 -8.61 6.96
C GLY A 83 -10.96 -8.16 6.35
N SER A 84 -11.15 -6.86 6.32
CA SER A 84 -12.21 -6.21 5.55
C SER A 84 -11.62 -5.02 4.79
N VAL A 85 -12.14 -4.76 3.59
CA VAL A 85 -11.80 -3.59 2.79
C VAL A 85 -13.03 -3.16 2.00
N ALA A 86 -13.27 -1.85 1.90
CA ALA A 86 -14.33 -1.31 1.07
C ALA A 86 -13.84 -0.05 0.34
N PHE A 87 -14.44 0.24 -0.82
CA PHE A 87 -14.16 1.42 -1.63
C PHE A 87 -15.39 2.32 -1.68
N PRO A 88 -15.65 3.13 -0.63
CA PRO A 88 -16.90 3.86 -0.47
C PRO A 88 -17.04 5.06 -1.40
N VAL A 89 -15.93 5.64 -1.87
CA VAL A 89 -15.94 6.85 -2.70
C VAL A 89 -15.48 6.50 -4.11
N GLN A 90 -16.37 6.73 -5.09
CA GLN A 90 -15.99 6.71 -6.49
C GLN A 90 -15.22 7.99 -6.81
N SER A 91 -14.01 7.83 -7.33
CA SER A 91 -13.23 8.92 -7.92
C SER A 91 -13.13 8.66 -9.41
N GLU A 92 -13.27 9.69 -10.23
CA GLU A 92 -13.06 9.55 -11.68
C GLU A 92 -11.62 9.18 -12.03
N TRP A 93 -10.68 9.58 -11.17
CA TRP A 93 -9.24 9.37 -11.33
C TRP A 93 -8.75 8.05 -10.72
N ASN A 94 -9.51 7.47 -9.78
CA ASN A 94 -9.18 6.18 -9.18
C ASN A 94 -10.04 5.08 -9.81
N PRO A 95 -9.47 4.10 -10.52
CA PRO A 95 -10.24 2.99 -11.07
C PRO A 95 -10.67 1.98 -10.01
N TYR A 96 -10.03 1.92 -8.84
CA TYR A 96 -10.29 0.89 -7.83
C TYR A 96 -11.74 0.83 -7.31
N PRO A 97 -12.45 1.94 -7.08
CA PRO A 97 -13.88 1.91 -6.72
C PRO A 97 -14.79 1.26 -7.78
N LYS A 98 -14.34 1.14 -9.03
CA LYS A 98 -15.07 0.40 -10.09
C LYS A 98 -14.83 -1.11 -10.01
N MET A 99 -13.93 -1.57 -9.14
CA MET A 99 -13.61 -2.97 -8.91
C MET A 99 -14.26 -3.43 -7.58
N PRO A 100 -15.45 -4.06 -7.61
CA PRO A 100 -16.12 -4.49 -6.39
C PRO A 100 -15.29 -5.54 -5.65
N VAL A 101 -15.18 -5.39 -4.32
CA VAL A 101 -14.55 -6.39 -3.46
C VAL A 101 -15.49 -7.58 -3.36
N VAL A 102 -15.16 -8.68 -4.06
CA VAL A 102 -15.98 -9.90 -4.05
C VAL A 102 -15.71 -10.73 -2.78
N LYS A 103 -14.43 -10.84 -2.39
CA LYS A 103 -13.99 -11.60 -1.22
C LYS A 103 -12.61 -11.10 -0.78
N VAL A 104 -12.42 -10.96 0.53
CA VAL A 104 -11.08 -10.80 1.12
C VAL A 104 -10.44 -12.18 1.20
N GLY A 105 -9.28 -12.34 0.56
CA GLY A 105 -8.49 -13.58 0.59
C GLY A 105 -7.70 -13.66 1.89
N ASN A 106 -6.41 -13.36 1.81
CA ASN A 106 -5.52 -13.34 2.97
C ASN A 106 -5.56 -11.97 3.65
N ALA A 107 -5.52 -11.94 4.97
CA ALA A 107 -5.32 -10.73 5.75
C ALA A 107 -4.27 -10.98 6.83
N PHE A 108 -3.30 -10.08 6.88
CA PHE A 108 -2.17 -10.18 7.77
C PHE A 108 -1.77 -8.80 8.28
N TYR A 109 -1.23 -8.76 9.49
CA TYR A 109 -0.65 -7.59 10.12
C TYR A 109 0.73 -7.99 10.64
N TRP A 110 1.77 -7.28 10.19
CA TRP A 110 3.14 -7.55 10.60
C TRP A 110 3.64 -6.39 11.45
N ASP A 111 3.88 -6.66 12.72
CA ASP A 111 4.39 -5.68 13.67
C ASP A 111 5.91 -5.77 13.76
N SER A 112 6.58 -4.62 13.90
CA SER A 112 8.02 -4.55 14.20
C SER A 112 8.91 -5.34 13.22
N ALA A 113 8.53 -5.38 11.95
CA ALA A 113 9.30 -6.02 10.88
C ALA A 113 10.28 -5.05 10.23
N ASP A 114 11.41 -5.58 9.79
CA ASP A 114 12.33 -4.91 8.88
C ASP A 114 12.02 -5.33 7.45
N ALA A 115 11.92 -4.36 6.54
CA ALA A 115 11.66 -4.60 5.12
C ALA A 115 12.76 -3.99 4.26
N ASN A 116 13.44 -4.81 3.47
CA ASN A 116 14.41 -4.38 2.48
C ASN A 116 13.81 -4.52 1.08
N LEU A 117 13.80 -3.42 0.33
CA LEU A 117 13.41 -3.44 -1.08
C LEU A 117 14.60 -3.91 -1.91
N VAL A 118 14.41 -5.00 -2.65
CA VAL A 118 15.44 -5.56 -3.52
C VAL A 118 15.02 -5.41 -4.97
N LEU A 119 15.92 -4.83 -5.78
CA LEU A 119 15.78 -4.76 -7.23
C LEU A 119 16.42 -6.00 -7.85
N ASN A 120 15.61 -6.82 -8.51
CA ASN A 120 16.08 -8.06 -9.12
C ASN A 120 16.57 -7.85 -10.54
N ASP A 121 15.74 -7.20 -11.36
CA ASP A 121 15.99 -7.05 -12.79
C ASP A 121 15.30 -5.81 -13.35
N VAL A 122 15.86 -5.30 -14.44
CA VAL A 122 15.37 -4.17 -15.20
C VAL A 122 15.43 -4.51 -16.69
N SER A 123 14.27 -4.55 -17.34
CA SER A 123 14.14 -4.81 -18.77
C SER A 123 13.48 -3.65 -19.50
N LYS A 124 14.16 -3.12 -20.52
CA LYS A 124 13.60 -2.06 -21.38
C LYS A 124 12.39 -2.57 -22.16
N LEU A 125 11.41 -1.70 -22.34
CA LEU A 125 10.22 -1.94 -23.16
C LEU A 125 10.35 -1.35 -24.56
#